data_AF-A0A8T7BWA6-F1
#
_entry.id   AF-A0A8T7BWA6-F1
#
_cell.length_a   1.000
_cell.length_b   1.000
_cell.length_c   1.000
_cell.angle_alpha   90.00
_cell.angle_beta   90.00
_cell.angle_gamma   90.00
#
_symmetry.space_group_name_H-M   'P 1'
#
loop_
_entity.id
_entity.type
_entity.pdbx_description
1 polymer ?
#
loop_
_entity_poly.entity_id
_entity_poly.type
_entity_poly.pdbx_seq_one_letter_code
_entity_poly.pdbx_strand_id
1 'polypeptide(L)'
;MRYSINFMLVIILSTLGFSAPAWAGELIRAKGDFTVEIDFSTLSLTPVDENCLLTVEGVVNFTGTLEGIALARTRALALASCADVAALPPGSYEDIFTSAFEFAGKVNGQPIVADFTYRGRTALSGEIDAVLIPSNGLRGRLFVDAIVAAGGSYNGFLRIAKH
;
A
#
# COMPACT_ATOMS: atom_id res chain seq x y z
N MET A 1 -50.70 40.45 -44.02
CA MET A 1 -49.49 39.59 -44.15
C MET A 1 -48.81 39.53 -42.79
N ARG A 2 -48.91 38.39 -42.10
CA ARG A 2 -48.24 38.14 -40.81
C ARG A 2 -47.22 37.03 -41.04
N TYR A 3 -45.94 37.33 -40.82
CA TYR A 3 -44.85 36.35 -40.88
C TYR A 3 -44.64 35.76 -39.47
N SER A 4 -44.81 34.44 -39.34
CA SER A 4 -44.47 33.70 -38.13
C SER A 4 -43.06 33.13 -38.30
N ILE A 5 -42.13 33.57 -37.45
CA ILE A 5 -40.76 33.04 -37.37
C ILE A 5 -40.79 31.84 -36.42
N ASN A 6 -40.60 30.64 -36.96
CA ASN A 6 -40.44 29.41 -36.18
C ASN A 6 -39.02 29.34 -35.63
N PHE A 7 -38.88 29.49 -34.32
CA PHE A 7 -37.64 29.24 -33.57
C PHE A 7 -37.52 27.74 -33.32
N MET A 8 -36.67 27.05 -34.09
CA MET A 8 -36.37 25.63 -33.89
C MET A 8 -35.13 25.51 -32.99
N LEU A 9 -35.36 25.25 -31.70
CA LEU A 9 -34.32 25.00 -30.69
C LEU A 9 -33.89 23.53 -30.79
N VAL A 10 -32.69 23.26 -31.30
CA VAL A 10 -32.08 21.92 -31.34
C VAL A 10 -31.34 21.68 -30.02
N ILE A 11 -31.91 20.86 -29.14
CA ILE A 11 -31.26 20.39 -27.92
C ILE A 11 -30.43 19.16 -28.27
N ILE A 12 -29.10 19.31 -28.33
CA ILE A 12 -28.15 18.20 -28.46
C ILE A 12 -28.01 17.56 -27.07
N LEU A 13 -28.68 16.43 -26.88
CA LEU A 13 -28.63 15.63 -25.66
C LEU A 13 -27.36 14.76 -25.70
N SER A 14 -26.24 15.29 -25.21
CA SER A 14 -24.98 14.55 -25.09
C SER A 14 -25.11 13.48 -23.99
N THR A 15 -25.39 12.25 -24.39
CA THR A 15 -25.34 11.06 -23.54
C THR A 15 -23.89 10.75 -23.18
N LEU A 16 -23.41 11.33 -22.07
CA LEU A 16 -22.20 10.85 -21.39
C LEU A 16 -22.48 9.47 -20.81
N GLY A 17 -22.31 8.44 -21.64
CA GLY A 17 -22.29 7.05 -21.20
C GLY A 17 -21.09 6.86 -20.28
N PHE A 18 -21.34 6.79 -18.97
CA PHE A 18 -20.38 6.25 -18.02
C PHE A 18 -20.25 4.75 -18.28
N SER A 19 -19.30 4.37 -19.14
CA SER A 19 -18.85 2.99 -19.30
C SER A 19 -18.16 2.59 -17.99
N ALA A 20 -18.87 1.86 -17.12
CA ALA A 20 -18.24 1.25 -15.95
C ALA A 20 -17.11 0.33 -16.43
N PRO A 21 -15.89 0.41 -15.84
CA PRO A 21 -14.77 -0.41 -16.27
C PRO A 21 -15.10 -1.90 -16.09
N ALA A 22 -14.86 -2.69 -17.15
CA ALA A 22 -15.22 -4.11 -17.22
C ALA A 22 -14.46 -5.02 -16.24
N TRP A 23 -13.50 -4.47 -15.48
CA TRP A 23 -12.58 -5.22 -14.60
C TRP A 23 -12.97 -5.21 -13.12
N ALA A 24 -14.05 -4.53 -12.76
CA ALA A 24 -14.53 -4.55 -11.39
C ALA A 24 -15.00 -5.95 -10.99
N GLY A 25 -14.39 -6.53 -9.94
CA GLY A 25 -14.71 -7.86 -9.43
C GLY A 25 -13.83 -9.00 -9.96
N GLU A 26 -12.90 -8.74 -10.88
CA GLU A 26 -11.94 -9.74 -11.35
C GLU A 26 -11.03 -10.22 -10.20
N LEU A 27 -10.84 -11.54 -10.08
CA LEU A 27 -9.87 -12.12 -9.16
C LEU A 27 -8.51 -12.19 -9.87
N ILE A 28 -7.55 -11.43 -9.37
CA ILE A 28 -6.22 -11.27 -9.93
C ILE A 28 -5.25 -12.07 -9.06
N ARG A 29 -4.52 -13.02 -9.66
CA ARG A 29 -3.35 -13.62 -9.00
C ARG A 29 -2.24 -12.59 -9.03
N ALA A 30 -1.80 -12.14 -7.86
CA ALA A 30 -0.78 -11.12 -7.73
C ALA A 30 0.54 -11.73 -7.29
N LYS A 31 1.61 -11.33 -7.96
CA LYS A 31 2.99 -11.66 -7.62
C LYS A 31 3.91 -10.52 -8.06
N GLY A 32 4.94 -10.25 -7.27
CA GLY A 32 6.00 -9.34 -7.64
C GLY A 32 6.96 -9.08 -6.50
N ASP A 33 7.73 -8.01 -6.64
CA ASP A 33 8.80 -7.62 -5.74
C ASP A 33 8.64 -6.16 -5.31
N PHE A 34 9.23 -5.80 -4.18
CA PHE A 34 9.27 -4.41 -3.73
C PHE A 34 10.60 -4.08 -3.05
N THR A 35 10.98 -2.81 -3.11
CA THR A 35 12.10 -2.24 -2.34
C THR A 35 11.57 -1.20 -1.35
N VAL A 36 12.35 -0.95 -0.30
CA VAL A 36 11.99 -0.01 0.77
C VAL A 36 13.10 1.02 0.95
N GLU A 37 12.71 2.28 1.03
CA GLU A 37 13.59 3.38 1.45
C GLU A 37 13.01 3.98 2.75
N ILE A 38 13.82 3.98 3.81
CA ILE A 38 13.40 4.46 5.13
C ILE A 38 13.91 5.89 5.32
N ASP A 39 13.02 6.80 5.72
CA ASP A 39 13.41 8.13 6.14
C ASP A 39 13.68 8.16 7.65
N PHE A 40 14.93 7.91 8.03
CA PHE A 40 15.36 7.93 9.43
C PHE A 40 15.22 9.30 10.10
N SER A 41 15.04 10.39 9.36
CA SER A 41 14.77 11.70 9.97
C SER A 41 13.38 11.76 10.64
N THR A 42 12.47 10.87 10.25
CA THR A 42 11.13 10.72 10.85
C THR A 42 11.08 9.73 12.01
N LEU A 43 12.21 9.07 12.32
CA LEU A 43 12.27 8.05 13.35
C LEU A 43 11.95 8.64 14.73
N SER A 44 10.94 8.04 15.38
CA SER A 44 10.57 8.33 16.76
C SER A 44 10.60 7.05 17.58
N LEU A 45 11.24 7.10 18.74
CA LEU A 45 11.35 6.00 19.69
C LEU A 45 10.61 6.36 20.97
N THR A 46 9.70 5.49 21.41
CA THR A 46 8.92 5.65 22.64
C THR A 46 9.09 4.41 23.50
N PRO A 47 9.58 4.54 24.75
CA PRO A 47 9.65 3.40 25.67
C PRO A 47 8.27 2.81 25.97
N VAL A 48 8.18 1.48 26.02
CA VAL A 48 6.98 0.73 26.42
C VAL A 48 7.43 -0.42 27.31
N ASP A 49 7.39 -0.20 28.62
CA ASP A 49 7.99 -1.09 29.63
C ASP A 49 9.47 -1.38 29.31
N GLU A 50 9.84 -2.65 29.10
CA GLU A 50 11.19 -3.08 28.72
C GLU A 50 11.44 -3.02 27.20
N ASN A 51 10.41 -2.71 26.42
CA ASN A 51 10.43 -2.70 24.96
C ASN A 51 10.49 -1.27 24.40
N CYS A 52 10.65 -1.14 23.09
CA CYS A 52 10.64 0.12 22.39
C CYS A 52 9.63 0.13 21.24
N LEU A 53 8.71 1.09 21.27
CA LEU A 53 7.87 1.40 20.13
C LEU A 53 8.62 2.36 19.20
N LEU A 54 8.92 1.91 17.99
CA LEU A 54 9.45 2.75 16.92
C LEU A 54 8.35 3.16 15.95
N THR A 55 8.40 4.40 15.48
CA THR A 55 7.57 4.91 14.38
C THR A 55 8.47 5.55 13.35
N VAL A 56 8.30 5.21 12.08
CA VAL A 56 9.14 5.73 10.99
C VAL A 56 8.35 5.76 9.68
N GLU A 57 8.70 6.71 8.82
CA GLU A 57 8.14 6.85 7.48
C GLU A 57 9.12 6.38 6.42
N GLY A 58 8.60 6.07 5.25
CA GLY A 58 9.39 5.62 4.13
C GLY A 58 8.60 5.51 2.84
N VAL A 59 9.29 5.08 1.80
CA VAL A 59 8.74 4.87 0.47
C VAL A 59 8.93 3.40 0.09
N VAL A 60 7.89 2.81 -0.48
CA VAL A 60 7.90 1.44 -0.98
C VAL A 60 7.68 1.46 -2.48
N ASN A 61 8.62 0.89 -3.25
CA ASN A 61 8.51 0.80 -4.70
C ASN A 61 8.12 -0.63 -5.07
N PHE A 62 6.96 -0.82 -5.72
CA PHE A 62 6.46 -2.11 -6.15
C PHE A 62 6.71 -2.35 -7.64
N THR A 63 7.03 -3.60 -7.97
CA THR A 63 7.15 -4.12 -9.33
C THR A 63 6.39 -5.45 -9.47
N GLY A 64 6.01 -5.82 -10.70
CA GLY A 64 5.26 -7.04 -10.99
C GLY A 64 3.77 -6.77 -11.16
N THR A 65 2.90 -7.48 -10.45
CA THR A 65 1.44 -7.26 -10.58
C THR A 65 1.01 -5.91 -10.02
N LEU A 66 1.64 -5.49 -8.92
CA LEU A 66 1.61 -4.13 -8.41
C LEU A 66 2.80 -3.38 -9.00
N GLU A 67 2.56 -2.29 -9.71
CA GLU A 67 3.60 -1.39 -10.24
C GLU A 67 3.33 0.03 -9.75
N GLY A 68 4.20 0.58 -8.92
CA GLY A 68 3.99 1.93 -8.41
C GLY A 68 4.69 2.18 -7.08
N ILE A 69 4.25 3.24 -6.42
CA ILE A 69 4.87 3.74 -5.20
C ILE A 69 3.84 3.77 -4.09
N ALA A 70 4.25 3.42 -2.88
CA ALA A 70 3.46 3.68 -1.69
C ALA A 70 4.25 4.52 -0.68
N LEU A 71 3.57 5.51 -0.10
CA LEU A 71 4.07 6.18 1.10
C LEU A 71 3.72 5.29 2.29
N ALA A 72 4.69 5.03 3.15
CA ALA A 72 4.57 4.11 4.27
C ALA A 72 4.78 4.82 5.59
N ARG A 73 3.91 4.51 6.57
CA ARG A 73 4.12 4.86 7.97
C ARG A 73 4.08 3.60 8.82
N THR A 74 5.24 3.21 9.34
CA THR A 74 5.43 1.98 10.10
C THR A 74 5.45 2.26 11.60
N ARG A 75 4.82 1.39 12.36
CA ARG A 75 4.96 1.26 13.81
C ARG A 75 5.44 -0.15 14.13
N ALA A 76 6.52 -0.30 14.87
CA ALA A 76 7.00 -1.61 15.31
C ALA A 76 7.29 -1.59 16.81
N LEU A 77 6.91 -2.65 17.51
CA LEU A 77 7.28 -2.88 18.89
C LEU A 77 8.46 -3.84 18.92
N ALA A 78 9.66 -3.29 19.09
CA ALA A 78 10.89 -4.05 19.19
C ALA A 78 11.06 -4.60 20.60
N LEU A 79 11.46 -5.87 20.69
CA LEU A 79 11.71 -6.58 21.95
C LEU A 79 13.09 -6.24 22.52
N ALA A 80 13.33 -4.94 22.71
CA ALA A 80 14.56 -4.38 23.26
C ALA A 80 14.34 -2.96 23.79
N SER A 81 15.27 -2.46 24.60
CA SER A 81 15.22 -1.08 25.09
C SER A 81 15.39 -0.07 23.96
N CYS A 82 14.86 1.15 24.13
CA CYS A 82 15.05 2.19 23.09
C CYS A 82 16.52 2.62 22.93
N ALA A 83 17.35 2.48 23.97
CA ALA A 83 18.78 2.75 23.85
C ALA A 83 19.47 1.74 22.92
N ASP A 84 19.10 0.47 23.05
CA ASP A 84 19.62 -0.62 22.22
C ASP A 84 19.13 -0.49 20.77
N VAL A 85 17.84 -0.20 20.58
CA VAL A 85 17.23 0.00 19.26
C VAL A 85 17.86 1.20 18.54
N ALA A 86 18.20 2.27 19.25
CA ALA A 86 18.87 3.43 18.66
C ALA A 86 20.33 3.17 18.24
N ALA A 87 20.98 2.19 18.86
CA ALA A 87 22.39 1.91 18.66
C ALA A 87 22.68 0.90 17.53
N LEU A 88 21.70 0.09 17.15
CA LEU A 88 21.84 -0.99 16.19
C LEU A 88 20.95 -0.80 14.95
N PRO A 89 21.35 -1.37 13.79
CA PRO A 89 20.53 -1.26 12.58
C PRO A 89 19.19 -2.00 12.75
N PRO A 90 18.15 -1.61 11.97
CA PRO A 90 16.89 -2.35 11.91
C PRO A 90 17.08 -3.86 11.63
N GLY A 91 16.25 -4.71 12.24
CA GLY A 91 16.37 -6.17 12.14
C GLY A 91 17.35 -6.82 13.14
N SER A 92 18.00 -6.02 13.99
CA SER A 92 18.87 -6.54 15.07
C SER A 92 18.09 -7.17 16.22
N TYR A 93 16.81 -6.83 16.35
CA TYR A 93 15.90 -7.33 17.38
C TYR A 93 14.62 -7.83 16.73
N GLU A 94 13.96 -8.78 17.39
CA GLU A 94 12.62 -9.19 17.00
C GLU A 94 11.64 -8.03 17.22
N ASP A 95 10.68 -7.91 16.31
CA ASP A 95 9.59 -6.96 16.47
C ASP A 95 8.27 -7.50 15.89
N ILE A 96 7.18 -6.91 16.38
CA ILE A 96 5.87 -7.00 15.73
C ILE A 96 5.55 -5.63 15.15
N PHE A 97 5.10 -5.58 13.90
CA PHE A 97 4.90 -4.30 13.22
C PHE A 97 3.57 -4.21 12.49
N THR A 98 3.17 -2.97 12.24
CA THR A 98 2.12 -2.62 11.31
C THR A 98 2.53 -1.35 10.57
N SER A 99 2.35 -1.33 9.26
CA SER A 99 2.56 -0.17 8.42
C SER A 99 1.31 0.12 7.59
N ALA A 100 0.97 1.40 7.51
CA ALA A 100 -0.07 1.90 6.63
C ALA A 100 0.58 2.43 5.36
N PHE A 101 0.12 1.94 4.21
CA PHE A 101 0.62 2.28 2.89
C PHE A 101 -0.45 3.02 2.11
N GLU A 102 -0.11 4.19 1.57
CA GLU A 102 -0.91 4.92 0.58
C GLU A 102 -0.33 4.64 -0.81
N PHE A 103 -0.91 3.70 -1.55
CA PHE A 103 -0.39 3.25 -2.84
C PHE A 103 -1.02 4.01 -4.01
N ALA A 104 -0.16 4.50 -4.90
CA ALA A 104 -0.55 5.03 -6.20
C ALA A 104 0.26 4.33 -7.30
N GLY A 105 -0.45 3.70 -8.22
CA GLY A 105 0.21 2.92 -9.26
C GLY A 105 -0.76 2.15 -10.13
N LYS A 106 -0.37 0.94 -10.49
CA LYS A 106 -1.14 0.03 -11.32
C LYS A 106 -1.28 -1.33 -10.68
N VAL A 107 -2.42 -1.98 -10.92
CA VAL A 107 -2.65 -3.40 -10.67
C VAL A 107 -2.94 -4.06 -12.00
N ASN A 108 -2.07 -4.98 -12.43
CA ASN A 108 -2.19 -5.66 -13.71
C ASN A 108 -2.37 -4.66 -14.89
N GLY A 109 -1.54 -3.61 -14.89
CA GLY A 109 -1.56 -2.53 -15.88
C GLY A 109 -2.65 -1.46 -15.69
N GLN A 110 -3.62 -1.68 -14.79
CA GLN A 110 -4.73 -0.75 -14.57
C GLN A 110 -4.42 0.28 -13.48
N PRO A 111 -4.57 1.59 -13.74
CA PRO A 111 -4.29 2.62 -12.75
C PRO A 111 -5.24 2.49 -11.55
N ILE A 112 -4.67 2.57 -10.34
CA ILE A 112 -5.43 2.51 -9.11
C ILE A 112 -4.73 3.31 -8.00
N VAL A 113 -5.54 3.84 -7.10
CA VAL A 113 -5.12 4.31 -5.78
C VAL A 113 -5.79 3.41 -4.76
N ALA A 114 -5.01 2.90 -3.81
CA ALA A 114 -5.51 2.01 -2.78
C ALA A 114 -4.68 2.15 -1.51
N ASP A 115 -5.27 1.77 -0.39
CA ASP A 115 -4.54 1.71 0.87
C ASP A 115 -4.15 0.26 1.16
N PHE A 116 -3.02 0.03 1.80
CA PHE A 116 -2.65 -1.29 2.31
C PHE A 116 -2.29 -1.22 3.78
N THR A 117 -2.66 -2.25 4.52
CA THR A 117 -2.08 -2.55 5.83
C THR A 117 -1.04 -3.65 5.64
N TYR A 118 0.22 -3.34 5.91
CA TYR A 118 1.31 -4.30 5.98
C TYR A 118 1.56 -4.67 7.44
N ARG A 119 1.45 -5.95 7.82
CA ARG A 119 1.68 -6.36 9.21
C ARG A 119 2.32 -7.73 9.28
N GLY A 120 3.17 -7.91 10.28
CA GLY A 120 3.92 -9.14 10.41
C GLY A 120 4.83 -9.12 11.61
N ARG A 121 5.84 -9.98 11.54
CA ARG A 121 6.90 -10.11 12.53
C ARG A 121 8.25 -10.05 11.85
N THR A 122 9.20 -9.45 12.54
CA THR A 122 10.61 -9.45 12.17
C THR A 122 11.33 -10.42 13.10
N ALA A 123 12.10 -11.36 12.54
CA ALA A 123 12.97 -12.26 13.28
C ALA A 123 14.35 -11.63 13.52
N LEU A 124 15.13 -12.21 14.45
CA LEU A 124 16.56 -11.93 14.56
C LEU A 124 17.22 -12.28 13.22
N SER A 125 17.88 -11.30 12.58
CA SER A 125 18.43 -11.28 11.19
C SER A 125 17.70 -10.30 10.26
N GLY A 126 16.53 -9.81 10.66
CA GLY A 126 15.72 -8.91 9.85
C GLY A 126 14.85 -9.61 8.82
N GLU A 127 14.76 -10.95 8.83
CA GLU A 127 13.77 -11.68 8.05
C GLU A 127 12.34 -11.33 8.51
N ILE A 128 11.46 -11.13 7.54
CA ILE A 128 10.07 -10.74 7.77
C ILE A 128 9.13 -11.80 7.20
N ASP A 129 8.20 -12.26 8.04
CA ASP A 129 6.97 -12.96 7.65
C ASP A 129 5.77 -12.04 7.89
N ALA A 130 5.06 -11.71 6.82
CA ALA A 130 4.04 -10.69 6.87
C ALA A 130 2.92 -10.87 5.83
N VAL A 131 1.89 -10.05 5.98
CA VAL A 131 0.78 -9.96 5.05
C VAL A 131 0.49 -8.51 4.67
N LEU A 132 0.26 -8.28 3.38
CA LEU A 132 -0.33 -7.06 2.84
C LEU A 132 -1.83 -7.26 2.65
N ILE A 133 -2.61 -6.36 3.25
CA ILE A 133 -4.06 -6.40 3.23
C ILE A 133 -4.54 -5.10 2.59
N PRO A 134 -5.01 -5.13 1.32
CA PRO A 134 -5.55 -3.96 0.68
C PRO A 134 -6.89 -3.52 1.28
N SER A 135 -7.15 -2.23 1.16
CA SER A 135 -8.41 -1.55 1.43
C SER A 135 -8.62 -0.43 0.39
N ASN A 136 -9.81 0.16 0.38
CA ASN A 136 -10.16 1.31 -0.47
C ASN A 136 -9.82 1.11 -1.96
N GLY A 137 -10.69 0.37 -2.67
CA GLY A 137 -10.54 0.08 -4.11
C GLY A 137 -10.02 -1.33 -4.42
N LEU A 138 -9.39 -1.98 -3.44
CA LEU A 138 -8.92 -3.37 -3.53
C LEU A 138 -9.40 -4.22 -2.34
N ARG A 139 -9.50 -5.53 -2.57
CA ARG A 139 -9.71 -6.56 -1.55
C ARG A 139 -8.77 -7.74 -1.81
N GLY A 140 -8.39 -8.47 -0.77
CA GLY A 140 -7.57 -9.66 -0.92
C GLY A 140 -6.54 -9.81 0.19
N ARG A 141 -5.51 -10.59 -0.10
CA ARG A 141 -4.35 -10.78 0.78
C ARG A 141 -3.15 -11.19 -0.05
N LEU A 142 -2.01 -10.59 0.26
CA LEU A 142 -0.70 -10.99 -0.26
C LEU A 142 0.16 -11.43 0.92
N PHE A 143 0.81 -12.57 0.78
CA PHE A 143 1.85 -13.05 1.68
C PHE A 143 3.17 -12.46 1.24
N VAL A 144 4.00 -12.08 2.21
CA VAL A 144 5.25 -11.34 1.99
C VAL A 144 6.40 -12.06 2.67
N ASP A 145 7.45 -12.27 1.88
CA ASP A 145 8.76 -12.72 2.34
C ASP A 145 9.75 -11.57 2.08
N ALA A 146 10.37 -11.02 3.12
CA ALA A 146 11.17 -9.80 3.00
C ALA A 146 12.33 -9.72 4.01
N ILE A 147 13.22 -8.75 3.79
CA ILE A 147 14.27 -8.32 4.72
C ILE A 147 14.03 -6.85 5.09
N VAL A 148 14.10 -6.52 6.38
CA VAL A 148 13.94 -5.16 6.89
C VAL A 148 14.88 -4.19 6.16
N ALA A 149 14.35 -3.01 5.80
CA ALA A 149 15.07 -1.94 5.10
C ALA A 149 15.67 -2.30 3.72
N ALA A 150 15.39 -3.50 3.19
CA ALA A 150 15.78 -3.89 1.84
C ALA A 150 14.55 -4.04 0.92
N GLY A 151 13.50 -4.71 1.42
CA GLY A 151 12.33 -5.08 0.64
C GLY A 151 12.19 -6.59 0.52
N GLY A 152 11.46 -7.07 -0.48
CA GLY A 152 11.16 -8.48 -0.61
C GLY A 152 10.23 -8.80 -1.76
N SER A 153 9.55 -9.94 -1.64
CA SER A 153 8.59 -10.41 -2.62
C SER A 153 7.22 -10.60 -2.02
N TYR A 154 6.20 -10.54 -2.85
CA TYR A 154 4.82 -10.81 -2.46
C TYR A 154 4.14 -11.76 -3.42
N ASN A 155 3.17 -12.51 -2.89
CA ASN A 155 2.32 -13.38 -3.69
C ASN A 155 0.93 -13.53 -3.05
N GLY A 156 -0.11 -13.70 -3.86
CA GLY A 156 -1.46 -13.92 -3.36
C GLY A 156 -2.54 -13.56 -4.36
N PHE A 157 -3.65 -13.01 -3.86
CA PHE A 157 -4.81 -12.67 -4.68
C PHE A 157 -5.36 -11.31 -4.33
N LEU A 158 -5.76 -10.58 -5.36
CA LEU A 158 -6.43 -9.29 -5.29
C LEU A 158 -7.76 -9.35 -6.03
N ARG A 159 -8.67 -8.47 -5.65
CA ARG A 159 -9.92 -8.20 -6.37
C ARG A 159 -10.17 -6.70 -6.36
N ILE A 160 -10.46 -6.14 -7.52
CA ILE A 160 -10.87 -4.75 -7.64
C ILE A 160 -12.27 -4.60 -7.06
N ALA A 161 -12.41 -3.76 -6.03
CA ALA A 161 -13.69 -3.44 -5.42
C ALA A 161 -14.36 -2.29 -6.19
N LYS A 162 -15.68 -2.37 -6.41
CA LYS A 162 -16.43 -1.20 -6.88
C LYS A 162 -16.45 -0.17 -5.77
N HIS A 163 -16.10 1.08 -6.10
CA HIS A 163 -16.38 2.25 -5.28
C HIS A 163 -17.89 2.50 -5.21
#